data_AF-A0A1I6ED71-F1
#
_entry.id   AF-A0A1I6ED71-F1
#
_cell.length_a   1.000
_cell.length_b   1.000
_cell.length_c   1.000
_cell.angle_alpha   90.00
_cell.angle_beta   90.00
_cell.angle_gamma   90.00
#
_symmetry.space_group_name_H-M   'P 1'
#
loop_
_entity.id
_entity.type
_entity.pdbx_description
1 polymer ?
#
loop_
_entity_poly.entity_id
_entity_poly.type
_entity_poly.pdbx_seq_one_letter_code
_entity_poly.pdbx_strand_id
1 'polypeptide(L)' 'MAENNVSTLTARVIELNGFIDYQEGSVVSKTLVDKKVGTVTLFAFAGARD' A
#
# COMPACT_ATOMS: atom_id res chain seq x y z
N MET A 1 41.53 -4.02 5.07
CA MET A 1 40.34 -3.35 5.63
C MET A 1 39.35 -3.21 4.49
N ALA A 2 38.23 -3.90 4.52
CA ALA A 2 37.24 -3.87 3.44
C ALA A 2 35.99 -3.14 3.95
N GLU A 3 35.67 -2.01 3.34
CA GLU A 3 34.44 -1.27 3.61
C GLU A 3 33.29 -1.96 2.87
N ASN A 4 32.45 -2.67 3.62
CA ASN A 4 31.22 -3.23 3.09
C ASN A 4 30.18 -2.11 2.99
N ASN A 5 30.09 -1.49 1.81
CA ASN A 5 29.01 -0.58 1.45
C ASN A 5 27.68 -1.35 1.35
N VAL A 6 27.03 -1.58 2.49
CA VAL A 6 25.65 -2.06 2.53
C VAL A 6 24.77 -0.94 2.00
N SER A 7 24.34 -1.06 0.74
CA SER A 7 23.34 -0.16 0.18
C SER A 7 22.03 -0.35 0.96
N THR A 8 21.74 0.56 1.89
CA THR A 8 20.50 0.55 2.66
C THR A 8 19.32 0.67 1.70
N LEU A 9 18.46 -0.36 1.66
CA LEU A 9 17.18 -0.32 0.95
C LEU A 9 16.30 0.76 1.57
N THR A 10 16.16 1.90 0.89
CA THR A 10 15.36 3.06 1.36
C THR A 10 13.88 2.92 1.03
N ALA A 11 13.52 2.10 0.04
CA ALA A 11 12.15 1.82 -0.37
C ALA A 11 12.05 0.46 -1.08
N ARG A 12 10.83 -0.09 -1.12
CA ARG A 12 10.47 -1.31 -1.87
C ARG A 12 9.24 -1.01 -2.73
N VAL A 13 9.27 -1.42 -4.00
CA VAL A 13 8.09 -1.41 -4.86
C VAL A 13 7.08 -2.44 -4.36
N ILE A 14 5.81 -2.05 -4.26
CA ILE A 14 4.70 -2.94 -3.89
C ILE A 14 3.69 -3.03 -5.03
N GLU A 15 3.13 -4.22 -5.21
CA GLU A 15 1.99 -4.44 -6.08
C GLU A 15 0.71 -4.15 -5.28
N LEU A 16 -0.14 -3.25 -5.75
CA LEU A 16 -1.29 -2.78 -4.96
C LEU A 16 -2.37 -3.85 -4.79
N ASN A 17 -2.61 -4.70 -5.79
CA ASN A 17 -3.62 -5.76 -5.72
C ASN A 17 -3.31 -6.83 -4.66
N GLY A 18 -2.03 -7.11 -4.38
CA GLY A 18 -1.57 -8.04 -3.36
C GLY A 18 -1.42 -7.39 -1.99
N PHE A 19 -1.71 -6.10 -1.91
CA PHE A 19 -1.59 -5.31 -0.69
C PHE A 19 -2.94 -4.92 -0.08
N ILE A 20 -4.05 -5.17 -0.76
CA ILE A 20 -5.40 -4.96 -0.24
C ILE A 20 -6.30 -6.13 -0.63
N ASP A 21 -7.09 -6.60 0.33
CA ASP A 21 -8.11 -7.61 0.08
C ASP A 21 -9.39 -6.98 -0.45
N TYR A 22 -10.17 -7.78 -1.15
CA TYR A 22 -11.51 -7.42 -1.59
C TYR A 22 -12.55 -8.34 -0.95
N GLN A 23 -13.69 -7.77 -0.56
CA GLN A 23 -14.83 -8.50 -0.06
C GLN A 23 -16.09 -8.02 -0.77
N GLU A 24 -16.87 -8.97 -1.29
CA GLU A 24 -18.15 -8.70 -1.97
C GLU A 24 -19.11 -7.95 -1.04
N GLY A 25 -19.83 -6.98 -1.59
CA GLY A 25 -20.75 -6.12 -0.84
C GLY A 25 -20.09 -5.21 0.20
N SER A 26 -18.76 -5.06 0.19
CA SER A 26 -18.01 -4.24 1.17
C SER A 26 -17.08 -3.24 0.51
N VAL A 27 -16.82 -2.14 1.22
CA VAL A 27 -15.71 -1.22 0.89
C VAL A 27 -14.56 -1.53 1.84
N VAL A 28 -13.45 -2.01 1.31
CA VAL A 28 -12.24 -2.29 2.07
C VAL A 28 -11.27 -1.12 1.91
N SER A 29 -10.66 -0.66 3.00
CA SER A 29 -9.68 0.42 2.97
C SER A 29 -8.39 0.05 3.70
N LYS A 30 -7.27 0.59 3.24
CA LYS A 30 -5.95 0.43 3.86
C LYS A 30 -5.14 1.71 3.76
N THR A 31 -4.81 2.30 4.90
CA THR A 31 -3.91 3.47 4.94
C THR A 31 -2.47 3.02 4.69
N LEU A 32 -1.85 3.55 3.63
CA LEU A 32 -0.46 3.24 3.25
C LEU A 32 0.51 4.27 3.82
N VAL A 33 0.09 5.53 3.93
CA VAL A 33 0.88 6.62 4.51
C VAL A 33 -0.03 7.41 5.43
N ASP A 34 0.42 7.63 6.66
CA ASP A 34 -0.20 8.54 7.60
C ASP A 34 0.86 9.48 8.14
N LYS A 35 0.79 10.75 7.72
CA LYS A 35 1.71 11.81 8.13
C LYS A 35 0.93 13.11 8.32
N LYS A 36 1.47 14.01 9.13
CA LYS A 36 0.88 15.35 9.36
C LYS A 36 0.62 16.13 8.06
N VAL A 37 1.46 15.93 7.05
CA VAL A 37 1.37 16.61 5.74
C VAL A 37 0.30 16.00 4.82
N GLY A 38 -0.17 14.80 5.14
CA GLY A 38 -1.19 14.11 4.35
C GLY A 38 -1.20 12.59 4.55
N THR A 39 -2.32 12.02 4.14
CA THR A 39 -2.62 10.59 4.24
C THR A 39 -2.85 10.01 2.85
N VAL A 40 -2.37 8.80 2.61
CA VAL A 40 -2.66 8.03 1.39
C VAL A 40 -3.37 6.75 1.80
N THR A 41 -4.58 6.56 1.30
CA THR A 41 -5.42 5.39 1.59
C THR A 41 -5.81 4.70 0.29
N LEU A 42 -5.56 3.40 0.23
CA LEU A 42 -5.98 2.51 -0.84
C LEU A 42 -7.38 1.96 -0.53
N PHE A 43 -8.24 1.88 -1.53
CA PHE A 43 -9.60 1.35 -1.41
C PHE A 43 -9.83 0.25 -2.42
N ALA A 44 -10.56 -0.80 -2.00
CA ALA A 44 -11.02 -1.89 -2.85
C ALA A 44 -12.52 -2.11 -2.64
N PHE A 45 -13.29 -1.97 -3.72
CA PHE A 45 -14.75 -2.15 -3.74
C PHE A 45 -15.17 -2.52 -5.18
N ALA A 46 -16.31 -3.21 -5.32
CA ALA A 46 -16.90 -3.44 -6.63
C ALA A 46 -17.69 -2.23 -7.08
N GLY A 47 -17.78 -2.04 -8.39
CA GLY A 47 -18.76 -1.12 -8.97
C GLY A 47 -20.17 -1.62 -8.68
N ALA A 48 -21.11 -0.70 -8.48
CA ALA A 48 -22.52 -1.04 -8.43
C ALA A 48 -22.91 -1.73 -9.74
N ARG A 49 -23.51 -2.91 -9.63
CA ARG A 49 -24.21 -3.57 -10.72
C ARG A 49 -25.66 -3.63 -10.30
N ASP A 50 -26.45 -2.74 -10.87
CA ASP A 50 -27.90 -2.82 -10.94
C ASP A 50 -28.35 -4.02 -11.79
#